data_AF-D2AQY9-F1
#
_entry.id   AF-D2AQY9-F1
#
_cell.length_a   1.000
_cell.length_b   1.000
_cell.length_c   1.000
_cell.angle_alpha   90.00
_cell.angle_beta   90.00
_cell.angle_gamma   90.00
#
_symmetry.space_group_name_H-M   'P 1'
#
loop_
_entity.id
_entity.type
_entity.pdbx_description
1 polymer ?
#
loop_
_entity_poly.entity_id
_entity_poly.type
_entity_poly.pdbx_seq_one_letter_code
_entity_poly.pdbx_strand_id
1 'polypeptide(L)'
;MSQENNGAPAVFEIDLTLEEARRRAAFMAAVGPDWDPPAVLRSEELAYDLLYSGLDERQQETYDMLVAAGVLPRREPGRAAD
;
A
#
# COMPACT_ATOMS: atom_id res chain seq x y z
N MET A 1 8.35 43.10 -26.11
CA MET A 1 8.22 41.66 -26.40
C MET A 1 7.38 41.05 -25.30
N SER A 2 6.07 40.96 -25.52
CA SER A 2 5.17 40.26 -24.62
C SER A 2 4.31 39.37 -25.51
N GLN A 3 4.62 38.08 -25.57
CA GLN A 3 3.74 37.09 -26.18
C GLN A 3 2.55 36.94 -25.24
N GLU A 4 1.44 37.61 -25.55
CA GLU A 4 0.16 37.33 -24.92
C GLU A 4 -0.23 35.91 -25.33
N ASN A 5 -0.25 35.00 -24.36
CA ASN A 5 -0.63 33.60 -24.53
C ASN A 5 -2.13 33.53 -24.85
N ASN A 6 -2.47 33.72 -26.13
CA ASN A 6 -3.84 33.79 -26.63
C ASN A 6 -4.41 32.41 -27.00
N GLY A 7 -4.04 31.37 -26.25
CA GLY A 7 -4.54 30.01 -26.45
C GLY A 7 -5.88 29.84 -25.73
N ALA A 8 -6.97 29.73 -26.48
CA ALA A 8 -8.25 29.34 -25.91
C ALA A 8 -8.10 28.03 -25.10
N PRO A 9 -8.76 27.89 -23.93
CA PRO A 9 -8.67 26.68 -23.14
C PRO A 9 -9.16 25.48 -23.95
N ALA A 10 -8.30 24.47 -24.10
CA ALA A 10 -8.67 23.21 -24.72
C ALA A 10 -9.40 22.32 -23.71
N VAL A 11 -10.53 21.75 -24.11
CA VAL A 11 -11.24 20.77 -23.29
C VAL A 11 -10.48 19.45 -23.34
N PHE A 12 -10.10 18.96 -22.17
CA PHE A 12 -9.46 17.65 -22.00
C PHE A 12 -10.46 16.70 -21.35
N GLU A 13 -10.86 15.67 -22.08
CA GLU A 13 -11.70 14.59 -21.57
C GLU A 13 -10.88 13.31 -21.49
N ILE A 14 -11.00 12.61 -20.35
CA ILE A 14 -10.33 11.34 -20.11
C ILE A 14 -11.34 10.32 -19.59
N ASP A 15 -11.37 9.15 -20.22
CA ASP A 15 -12.16 8.03 -19.72
C ASP A 15 -11.35 7.28 -18.67
N LEU A 16 -11.63 7.58 -17.40
CA LEU A 16 -10.96 6.94 -16.27
C LEU A 16 -11.23 5.43 -16.19
N THR A 17 -12.35 4.95 -16.73
CA THR A 17 -12.69 3.53 -16.73
C THR A 17 -11.80 2.77 -17.70
N LEU A 18 -11.60 3.35 -18.90
CA LEU A 18 -10.68 2.81 -19.89
C LEU A 18 -9.23 2.85 -19.41
N GLU A 19 -8.79 3.97 -18.82
CA GLU A 19 -7.43 4.06 -18.29
C GLU A 19 -7.19 3.10 -17.13
N GLU A 20 -8.17 2.90 -16.25
CA GLU A 20 -8.07 1.93 -15.16
C GLU A 20 -7.98 0.49 -15.70
N ALA A 21 -8.73 0.15 -16.75
CA ALA A 21 -8.63 -1.14 -17.40
C ALA A 21 -7.22 -1.38 -17.99
N ARG A 22 -6.64 -0.35 -18.63
CA ARG A 22 -5.25 -0.43 -19.15
C ARG A 22 -4.23 -0.58 -18.04
N ARG A 23 -4.36 0.17 -16.95
CA ARG A 23 -3.47 0.07 -15.79
C ARG A 23 -3.50 -1.34 -15.18
N ARG A 24 -4.69 -1.92 -14.99
CA ARG A 24 -4.85 -3.28 -14.47
C ARG A 24 -4.26 -4.32 -15.42
N ALA A 25 -4.48 -4.20 -16.72
CA ALA A 25 -3.91 -5.11 -17.70
C ALA A 25 -2.36 -5.06 -17.70
N ALA A 26 -1.78 -3.86 -17.68
CA ALA A 26 -0.33 -3.68 -17.61
C ALA A 26 0.25 -4.27 -16.31
N PHE A 27 -0.43 -4.06 -15.19
CA PHE A 27 -0.04 -4.63 -13.91
C PHE A 27 -0.08 -6.17 -13.94
N MET A 28 -1.17 -6.78 -14.43
CA MET A 28 -1.28 -8.24 -14.55
C MET A 28 -0.20 -8.83 -15.47
N ALA A 29 0.14 -8.14 -16.56
CA ALA A 29 1.23 -8.55 -17.44
C ALA A 29 2.61 -8.48 -16.77
N ALA A 30 2.82 -7.51 -15.87
CA ALA A 30 4.07 -7.34 -15.15
C ALA A 30 4.27 -8.36 -14.02
N VAL A 31 3.22 -8.67 -13.25
CA VAL A 31 3.29 -9.65 -12.14
C VAL A 31 3.28 -11.09 -12.61
N GLY A 32 2.71 -11.35 -13.79
CA GLY A 32 2.70 -12.67 -14.41
C GLY A 32 1.65 -13.64 -13.82
N PRO A 33 1.54 -14.84 -14.41
CA PRO A 33 0.51 -15.82 -14.04
C PRO A 33 0.74 -16.47 -12.67
N ASP A 34 1.97 -16.45 -12.16
CA ASP A 34 2.34 -17.09 -10.90
C ASP A 34 2.17 -16.14 -9.69
N TRP A 35 1.62 -14.94 -9.90
CA TRP A 35 1.39 -14.01 -8.81
C TRP A 35 0.32 -14.54 -7.86
N ASP A 36 0.71 -14.76 -6.61
CA ASP A 36 -0.16 -15.16 -5.49
C ASP A 36 -0.30 -13.97 -4.52
N PRO A 37 -1.29 -13.06 -4.73
CA PRO A 37 -1.50 -11.92 -3.83
C PRO A 37 -1.69 -12.32 -2.36
N PRO A 38 -2.47 -13.38 -2.04
CA PRO A 38 -2.53 -13.89 -0.67
C PRO A 38 -1.17 -14.26 -0.07
N ALA A 39 -0.25 -14.88 -0.83
CA ALA A 39 1.09 -15.17 -0.32
C ALA A 39 1.91 -13.91 -0.07
N VAL A 40 1.80 -12.89 -0.93
CA VAL A 40 2.46 -11.60 -0.73
C VAL A 40 1.97 -10.93 0.56
N LEU A 41 0.65 -10.87 0.78
CA LEU A 41 0.07 -10.30 2.01
C LEU A 41 0.53 -11.03 3.27
N ARG A 42 0.52 -12.38 3.26
CA ARG A 42 1.05 -13.17 4.38
C ARG A 42 2.54 -12.88 4.63
N SER A 43 3.33 -12.69 3.57
CA SER A 43 4.75 -12.37 3.70
C SER A 43 4.98 -10.99 4.32
N GLU A 44 4.13 -10.02 4.00
CA GLU A 44 4.16 -8.69 4.61
C GLU A 44 3.81 -8.75 6.10
N GLU A 45 2.78 -9.51 6.47
CA GLU A 45 2.42 -9.74 7.89
C GLU A 45 3.59 -10.37 8.66
N LEU A 46 4.24 -11.39 8.09
CA LEU A 46 5.43 -12.01 8.69
C LEU A 46 6.60 -11.02 8.82
N ALA A 47 6.81 -10.15 7.82
CA ALA A 47 7.84 -9.12 7.88
C ALA A 47 7.56 -8.09 8.99
N TYR A 48 6.29 -7.67 9.14
CA TYR A 48 5.85 -6.87 10.28
C TYR A 48 6.07 -7.59 11.61
N ASP A 49 5.88 -8.91 11.65
CA ASP A 49 6.16 -9.74 12.82
C ASP A 49 7.65 -9.81 13.19
N LEU A 50 8.53 -9.75 12.21
CA LEU A 50 9.97 -9.67 12.45
C LEU A 50 10.42 -8.30 12.95
N LEU A 51 9.83 -7.20 12.45
CA LEU A 51 10.26 -5.83 12.76
C LEU A 51 10.20 -5.49 14.27
N TYR A 52 9.17 -5.99 14.96
CA TYR A 52 9.00 -5.84 16.40
C TYR A 52 9.19 -7.16 17.13
N SER A 53 10.05 -8.04 16.61
CA SER A 53 10.49 -9.25 17.31
C SER A 53 11.72 -8.95 18.17
N GLY A 54 11.91 -9.71 19.25
CA GLY A 54 13.11 -9.60 20.08
C GLY A 54 13.30 -8.25 20.78
N LEU A 55 12.21 -7.53 21.04
CA LEU A 55 12.26 -6.26 21.78
C LEU A 55 12.75 -6.51 23.21
N ASP A 56 13.64 -5.63 23.67
CA ASP A 56 13.94 -5.54 25.10
C ASP A 56 12.77 -4.93 25.89
N GLU A 57 12.85 -4.97 27.21
CA GLU A 57 11.76 -4.49 28.10
C GLU A 57 11.35 -3.04 27.82
N ARG A 58 12.32 -2.15 27.58
CA ARG A 58 12.05 -0.73 27.32
C ARG A 58 11.45 -0.51 25.93
N GLN A 59 11.93 -1.27 24.95
CA GLN A 59 11.38 -1.25 23.61
C GLN A 59 9.96 -1.80 23.58
N GLN A 60 9.67 -2.84 24.36
CA GLN A 60 8.33 -3.40 24.51
C GLN A 60 7.37 -2.38 25.15
N GLU A 61 7.78 -1.69 26.21
CA GLU A 61 6.98 -0.60 26.82
C GLU A 61 6.66 0.51 25.81
N THR A 62 7.63 0.88 24.97
CA THR A 62 7.43 1.89 23.93
C THR A 62 6.48 1.40 22.85
N TYR A 63 6.63 0.14 22.43
CA TYR A 63 5.72 -0.49 21.46
C TYR A 63 4.29 -0.51 22.00
N ASP A 64 4.08 -0.94 23.24
CA ASP A 64 2.76 -1.02 23.87
C ASP A 64 2.11 0.36 24.00
N MET A 65 2.89 1.40 24.35
CA MET A 65 2.42 2.78 24.36
C MET A 65 1.95 3.24 22.98
N LEU A 66 2.72 2.95 21.93
CA LEU A 66 2.39 3.33 20.55
C LEU A 66 1.16 2.57 20.02
N VAL A 67 0.99 1.31 20.40
CA VAL A 67 -0.22 0.53 20.10
C VAL A 67 -1.43 1.13 20.82
N ALA A 68 -1.31 1.45 22.11
CA ALA A 68 -2.38 2.07 22.88
C ALA A 68 -2.80 3.45 22.32
N ALA A 69 -1.85 4.20 21.79
CA ALA A 69 -2.09 5.48 21.11
C ALA A 69 -2.65 5.33 19.68
N GLY A 70 -2.73 4.11 19.14
CA GLY A 70 -3.19 3.84 17.77
C GLY A 70 -2.17 4.23 16.68
N VAL A 71 -0.92 4.51 17.06
CA VAL A 71 0.17 4.81 16.12
C VAL A 71 0.65 3.53 15.45
N LEU A 72 0.74 2.44 16.20
CA LEU A 72 1.09 1.13 15.69
C LEU A 72 -0.11 0.18 15.71
N PRO A 73 -0.25 -0.71 14.72
CA PRO A 73 -1.27 -1.74 14.76
C PRO A 73 -0.98 -2.73 15.89
N ARG A 74 -2.04 -3.20 16.58
CA ARG A 74 -1.94 -4.30 17.53
C ARG A 74 -1.68 -5.60 16.76
N ARG A 75 -0.69 -6.38 17.21
CA ARG A 75 -0.57 -7.79 16.82
C ARG A 75 -1.70 -8.59 17.45
N GLU A 76 -2.73 -8.91 16.66
CA GLU A 76 -3.64 -10.00 16.99
C GLU A 76 -3.07 -11.28 16.35
N PRO A 77 -2.78 -12.34 17.12
CA PRO A 77 -2.37 -13.61 16.53
C PRO A 77 -3.54 -14.19 15.73
N GLY A 78 -3.45 -14.12 14.40
CA GLY A 78 -4.28 -14.93 13.49
C GLY A 78 -5.55 -14.28 12.94
N ARG A 79 -5.43 -13.20 12.16
CA ARG A 79 -6.51 -12.78 11.23
C ARG A 79 -6.55 -13.60 9.92
N ALA A 80 -5.67 -14.57 9.75
CA ALA A 80 -5.64 -15.46 8.57
C ALA A 80 -6.55 -16.70 8.67
N ALA A 81 -7.44 -16.77 9.67
CA ALA A 81 -8.38 -17.88 9.86
C ALA A 81 -9.82 -17.39 10.14
N ASP A 82 -10.43 -16.74 9.15
CA ASP A 82 -11.89 -16.69 8.93
C ASP A 82 -12.17 -16.46 7.43
#